data_AF-A0A0L8A646-F1
#
_entry.id   AF-A0A0L8A646-F1
#
_cell.length_a   1.000
_cell.length_b   1.000
_cell.length_c   1.000
_cell.angle_alpha   90.00
_cell.angle_beta   90.00
_cell.angle_gamma   90.00
#
_symmetry.space_group_name_H-M   'P 1'
#
loop_
_entity.id
_entity.type
_entity.pdbx_description
1 polymer ?
#
loop_
_entity_poly.entity_id
_entity_poly.type
_entity_poly.pdbx_seq_one_letter_code
_entity_poly.pdbx_strand_id
1 'polypeptide(L)'
;MGVALSQAFEAIRQGDAVDLKKALEAARAAGRRDLIIKGMTLRNGTHVAEAQLETLQDVEMLERLMGQVAEKDPLAAAVSGYLPQVPKSATVPSGPLLSACIDKHLASLGKLAPKTIIESRHSLRILLGLVGDIPVATLDADHVQAFMDAVEHWPRNATKHKLYRDLSVQEVLALSKRNGEKAPASATLSKHWDRLRVFISHLRKQRLLQLDPMEGIASPSDRRGVEEPETGRPFTHDELKAVFGAGFLRWASKYPHRFWGPILGLYSGARVNEVAQLRAADVMHVDGVAGFLVTTRGDGNKVKNTSSLRFVPLAKPVLDAGFLHFVDEVRGCGVDRLFPDLPNSTGLGFGRQLSRQFSTYIKRQGVTEEGMGFHAFRHYFITHTDRALLATGMEVSARDVAIGRITGHGKPPKSVLRKVYVDNSGLAVPAAVQPETLPLRVETLAMFNPPVTLPSHVPGQFGENLQRAATEAKRIAREAKRNKTSA
;
A
#
# COMPACT_ATOMS: atom_id res chain seq x y z
N MET A 1 -19.97 -30.34 -53.36
CA MET A 1 -20.02 -28.89 -53.05
C MET A 1 -18.94 -28.46 -52.06
N GLY A 2 -18.66 -29.19 -50.97
CA GLY A 2 -17.50 -28.91 -50.11
C GLY A 2 -16.15 -29.44 -50.62
N VAL A 3 -16.17 -30.49 -51.45
CA VAL A 3 -14.95 -31.28 -51.74
C VAL A 3 -13.94 -30.54 -52.64
N ALA A 4 -14.37 -29.87 -53.73
CA ALA A 4 -13.44 -29.23 -54.67
C ALA A 4 -12.75 -27.97 -54.11
N LEU A 5 -13.50 -27.11 -53.41
CA LEU A 5 -12.93 -25.92 -52.76
C LEU A 5 -12.16 -26.29 -51.48
N SER A 6 -12.61 -27.29 -50.72
CA SER A 6 -11.82 -27.80 -49.58
C SER A 6 -10.49 -28.37 -50.04
N GLN A 7 -10.45 -29.14 -51.14
CA GLN A 7 -9.21 -29.66 -51.72
C GLN A 7 -8.30 -28.53 -52.23
N ALA A 8 -8.87 -27.47 -52.84
CA ALA A 8 -8.11 -26.30 -53.26
C ALA A 8 -7.52 -25.54 -52.05
N PHE A 9 -8.29 -25.33 -50.98
CA PHE A 9 -7.80 -24.68 -49.76
C PHE A 9 -6.80 -25.54 -48.98
N GLU A 10 -6.95 -26.86 -49.03
CA GLU A 10 -6.02 -27.80 -48.40
C GLU A 10 -4.69 -27.87 -49.16
N ALA A 11 -4.72 -27.86 -50.50
CA ALA A 11 -3.53 -27.72 -51.35
C ALA A 11 -2.82 -26.37 -51.13
N ILE A 12 -3.57 -25.27 -50.99
CA ILE A 12 -3.01 -23.95 -50.66
C ILE A 12 -2.35 -23.94 -49.26
N ARG A 13 -2.95 -24.61 -48.27
CA ARG A 13 -2.33 -24.77 -46.93
C ARG A 13 -1.07 -25.62 -46.95
N GLN A 14 -0.96 -26.55 -47.90
CA GLN A 14 0.22 -27.39 -48.10
C GLN A 14 1.29 -26.73 -49.00
N GLY A 15 0.99 -25.55 -49.56
CA GLY A 15 1.95 -24.74 -50.33
C GLY A 15 1.93 -25.00 -51.85
N ASP A 16 0.96 -25.75 -52.35
CA ASP A 16 0.84 -26.08 -53.77
C ASP A 16 0.26 -24.91 -54.59
N ALA A 17 0.65 -24.81 -55.86
CA ALA A 17 0.10 -23.84 -56.78
C ALA A 17 -1.27 -24.28 -57.30
N VAL A 18 -2.31 -23.47 -57.04
CA VAL A 18 -3.70 -23.78 -57.44
C VAL A 18 -4.25 -22.68 -58.34
N ASP A 19 -4.88 -23.07 -59.44
CA ASP A 19 -5.67 -22.17 -60.30
C ASP A 19 -7.04 -21.91 -59.66
N LEU A 20 -7.07 -20.91 -58.77
CA LEU A 20 -8.27 -20.50 -58.04
C LEU A 20 -9.42 -20.10 -58.97
N LYS A 21 -9.13 -19.56 -60.16
CA LYS A 21 -10.15 -19.12 -61.11
C LYS A 21 -10.99 -20.30 -61.57
N LYS A 22 -10.32 -21.40 -61.92
CA LYS A 22 -10.99 -22.64 -62.33
C LYS A 22 -11.78 -23.31 -61.18
N ALA A 23 -11.26 -23.22 -59.95
CA ALA A 23 -11.94 -23.74 -58.77
C ALA A 23 -13.20 -22.96 -58.41
N LEU A 24 -13.17 -21.63 -58.58
CA LEU A 24 -14.32 -20.74 -58.38
C LEU A 24 -15.38 -20.91 -59.47
N GLU A 25 -14.99 -21.05 -60.74
CA GLU A 25 -15.91 -21.33 -61.85
C GLU A 25 -16.67 -22.66 -61.67
N ALA A 26 -15.97 -23.71 -61.22
CA ALA A 26 -16.59 -25.00 -60.91
C ALA A 26 -17.56 -24.94 -59.72
N ALA A 27 -17.27 -24.10 -58.71
CA ALA A 27 -18.17 -23.87 -57.58
C ALA A 27 -19.41 -23.05 -57.97
N ARG A 28 -19.25 -22.10 -58.90
CA ARG A 28 -20.31 -21.23 -59.44
C ARG A 28 -21.36 -22.00 -60.24
N ALA A 29 -20.96 -23.05 -60.97
CA ALA A 29 -21.87 -23.94 -61.69
C ALA A 29 -22.81 -24.75 -60.76
N ALA A 30 -22.49 -24.84 -59.47
CA ALA A 30 -23.23 -25.63 -58.48
C ALA A 30 -24.28 -24.85 -57.66
N GLY A 31 -24.52 -23.57 -57.96
CA GLY A 31 -25.77 -22.87 -57.61
C GLY A 31 -25.98 -22.46 -56.14
N ARG A 32 -24.94 -22.12 -55.37
CA ARG A 32 -25.09 -21.43 -54.06
C ARG A 32 -24.39 -20.08 -54.06
N ARG A 33 -25.00 -19.09 -53.40
CA ARG A 33 -24.64 -17.65 -53.49
C ARG A 33 -23.94 -17.07 -52.25
N ASP A 34 -23.77 -17.85 -51.18
CA ASP A 34 -23.19 -17.34 -49.93
C ASP A 34 -21.90 -18.10 -49.60
N LEU A 35 -20.76 -17.39 -49.60
CA LEU A 35 -19.45 -17.93 -49.28
C LEU A 35 -18.75 -17.03 -48.26
N ILE A 36 -18.31 -17.63 -47.16
CA ILE A 36 -17.51 -16.99 -46.11
C ILE A 36 -16.12 -17.60 -46.12
N ILE A 37 -15.12 -16.79 -46.44
CA ILE A 37 -13.70 -17.16 -46.39
C ILE A 37 -13.14 -16.70 -45.05
N LYS A 38 -12.64 -17.64 -44.24
CA LYS A 38 -12.03 -17.33 -42.93
C LYS A 38 -10.55 -17.67 -42.95
N GLY A 39 -9.72 -16.70 -42.56
CA GLY A 39 -8.27 -16.87 -42.35
C GLY A 39 -7.49 -17.29 -43.59
N MET A 40 -7.17 -16.34 -44.46
CA MET A 40 -6.29 -16.54 -45.61
C MET A 40 -5.09 -15.59 -45.53
N THR A 41 -3.88 -16.11 -45.73
CA THR A 41 -2.66 -15.28 -45.83
C THR A 41 -2.17 -15.31 -47.29
N LEU A 42 -2.07 -14.14 -47.90
CA LEU A 42 -1.58 -13.97 -49.27
C LEU A 42 -0.04 -14.05 -49.31
N ARG A 43 0.54 -14.32 -50.48
CA ARG A 43 1.99 -14.51 -50.67
C ARG A 43 2.85 -13.30 -50.23
N ASN A 44 2.27 -12.11 -50.21
CA ASN A 44 2.91 -10.88 -49.75
C ASN A 44 2.79 -10.67 -48.21
N GLY A 45 2.25 -11.64 -47.47
CA GLY A 45 2.07 -11.57 -46.02
C GLY A 45 0.78 -10.88 -45.56
N THR A 46 -0.09 -10.43 -46.47
CA THR A 46 -1.37 -9.82 -46.09
C THR A 46 -2.35 -10.88 -45.58
N HIS A 47 -2.88 -10.69 -44.38
CA HIS A 47 -3.83 -11.60 -43.73
C HIS A 47 -5.27 -11.11 -43.90
N VAL A 48 -6.09 -11.89 -44.59
CA VAL A 48 -7.55 -11.71 -44.71
C VAL A 48 -8.22 -12.51 -43.60
N ALA A 49 -8.71 -11.81 -42.58
CA ALA A 49 -9.33 -12.43 -41.40
C ALA A 49 -10.69 -13.06 -41.74
N GLU A 50 -11.55 -12.32 -42.43
CA GLU A 50 -12.87 -12.79 -42.87
C GLU A 50 -13.30 -12.01 -44.12
N ALA A 51 -13.78 -12.70 -45.15
CA ALA A 51 -14.38 -12.10 -46.34
C ALA A 51 -15.68 -12.83 -46.69
N GLN A 52 -16.76 -12.09 -46.79
CA GLN A 52 -18.10 -12.59 -47.08
C GLN A 52 -18.50 -12.10 -48.46
N LEU A 53 -18.76 -13.04 -49.37
CA LEU A 53 -19.07 -12.75 -50.78
C LEU A 53 -20.53 -13.12 -51.02
N GLU A 54 -21.39 -12.11 -51.14
CA GLU A 54 -22.85 -12.27 -51.26
C GLU A 54 -23.35 -11.83 -52.64
N THR A 55 -22.60 -10.96 -53.32
CA THR A 55 -22.96 -10.37 -54.61
C THR A 55 -21.85 -10.46 -55.66
N LEU A 56 -22.20 -10.24 -56.93
CA LEU A 56 -21.23 -10.17 -58.03
C LEU A 56 -20.23 -9.01 -57.87
N GLN A 57 -20.65 -7.93 -57.22
CA GLN A 57 -19.80 -6.77 -56.94
C GLN A 57 -18.74 -7.10 -55.88
N ASP A 58 -19.05 -7.95 -54.90
CA ASP A 58 -18.09 -8.38 -53.88
C ASP A 58 -16.96 -9.23 -54.47
N VAL A 59 -17.30 -10.06 -55.47
CA VAL A 59 -16.33 -10.88 -56.20
C VAL A 59 -15.39 -10.01 -57.05
N GLU A 60 -15.94 -9.05 -57.80
CA GLU A 60 -15.14 -8.10 -58.60
C GLU A 60 -14.24 -7.22 -57.71
N MET A 61 -14.72 -6.85 -56.52
CA MET A 61 -13.96 -6.07 -55.54
C MET A 61 -12.80 -6.88 -54.95
N LEU A 62 -13.02 -8.17 -54.64
CA LEU A 62 -11.96 -9.06 -54.19
C LEU A 62 -10.91 -9.32 -55.28
N GLU A 63 -11.34 -9.53 -56.54
CA GLU A 63 -10.41 -9.68 -57.68
C GLU A 63 -9.57 -8.41 -57.92
N ARG A 64 -10.16 -7.22 -57.80
CA ARG A 64 -9.41 -5.95 -57.86
C ARG A 64 -8.42 -5.79 -56.73
N LEU A 65 -8.79 -6.14 -55.49
CA LEU A 65 -7.89 -6.10 -54.34
C LEU A 65 -6.72 -7.08 -54.52
N MET A 66 -6.98 -8.28 -55.02
CA MET A 66 -5.94 -9.26 -55.34
C MET A 66 -5.04 -8.81 -56.50
N GLY A 67 -5.58 -8.10 -57.49
CA GLY A 67 -4.81 -7.50 -58.59
C GLY A 67 -3.94 -6.31 -58.17
N GLN A 68 -4.44 -5.44 -57.29
CA GLN A 68 -3.68 -4.29 -56.76
C GLN A 68 -2.55 -4.71 -55.81
N VAL A 69 -2.67 -5.88 -55.19
CA VAL A 69 -1.61 -6.50 -54.38
C VAL A 69 -0.51 -7.14 -55.24
N ALA A 70 -0.79 -7.46 -56.51
CA ALA A 70 0.18 -8.02 -57.45
C ALA A 70 0.99 -6.95 -58.19
N GLU A 71 0.44 -5.75 -58.41
CA GLU A 71 1.10 -4.65 -59.12
C GLU A 71 1.40 -3.46 -58.21
N LYS A 72 2.47 -3.56 -57.41
CA LYS A 72 3.38 -2.45 -57.06
C LYS A 72 4.44 -2.98 -56.08
N ASP A 73 5.56 -3.41 -56.63
CA ASP A 73 6.82 -3.48 -55.88
C ASP A 73 7.93 -2.74 -56.65
N PRO A 74 8.18 -1.46 -56.36
CA PRO A 74 9.32 -0.72 -56.89
C PRO A 74 10.61 -0.90 -56.04
N LEU A 75 10.62 -1.76 -55.01
CA LEU A 75 11.79 -1.95 -54.13
C LEU A 75 12.44 -3.34 -54.25
N ALA A 76 11.87 -4.25 -55.04
CA ALA A 76 12.42 -5.61 -55.23
C ALA A 76 13.72 -5.70 -56.05
N ALA A 77 14.17 -4.63 -56.72
CA ALA A 77 15.31 -4.70 -57.64
C ALA A 77 16.69 -4.31 -57.03
N ALA A 78 16.75 -3.84 -55.78
CA ALA A 78 17.99 -3.27 -55.20
C ALA A 78 18.63 -4.08 -54.05
N VAL A 79 18.15 -5.29 -53.71
CA VAL A 79 18.73 -6.10 -52.62
C VAL A 79 19.14 -7.49 -53.12
N SER A 80 19.95 -7.55 -54.19
CA SER A 80 20.65 -8.76 -54.64
C SER A 80 21.95 -8.99 -53.83
N GLY A 81 21.83 -9.07 -52.51
CA GLY A 81 22.99 -9.21 -51.63
C GLY A 81 22.73 -9.72 -50.21
N TYR A 82 21.49 -10.06 -49.85
CA TYR A 82 21.19 -10.61 -48.53
C TYR A 82 20.33 -11.85 -48.69
N LEU A 83 20.97 -13.03 -48.59
CA LEU A 83 20.24 -14.28 -48.36
C LEU A 83 19.41 -14.11 -47.08
N PRO A 84 18.09 -14.34 -47.10
CA PRO A 84 17.32 -14.40 -45.87
C PRO A 84 17.84 -15.60 -45.07
N GLN A 85 18.51 -15.29 -43.96
CA GLN A 85 18.79 -16.27 -42.93
C GLN A 85 17.44 -16.89 -42.54
N VAL A 86 17.32 -18.21 -42.68
CA VAL A 86 16.19 -18.98 -42.13
C VAL A 86 15.92 -18.44 -40.72
N PRO A 87 14.69 -18.04 -40.36
CA PRO A 87 14.43 -17.62 -38.99
C PRO A 87 14.85 -18.78 -38.10
N LYS A 88 15.92 -18.56 -37.32
CA LYS A 88 16.30 -19.46 -36.22
C LYS A 88 15.02 -19.71 -35.46
N SER A 89 14.64 -20.98 -35.37
CA SER A 89 13.63 -21.50 -34.45
C SER A 89 13.54 -20.57 -33.25
N ALA A 90 12.36 -19.97 -33.02
CA ALA A 90 12.14 -19.06 -31.91
C ALA A 90 12.63 -19.75 -30.65
N THR A 91 13.81 -19.36 -30.19
CA THR A 91 14.39 -19.88 -28.96
C THR A 91 13.37 -19.56 -27.89
N VAL A 92 12.81 -20.60 -27.27
CA VAL A 92 12.01 -20.45 -26.04
C VAL A 92 12.76 -19.45 -25.18
N PRO A 93 12.16 -18.32 -24.77
CA PRO A 93 12.88 -17.30 -24.02
C PRO A 93 13.48 -17.96 -22.77
N SER A 94 14.79 -18.21 -22.85
CA SER A 94 15.56 -18.89 -21.82
C SER A 94 15.91 -17.85 -20.78
N GLY A 95 15.29 -17.95 -19.61
CA GLY A 95 15.47 -17.02 -18.52
C GLY A 95 14.79 -17.50 -17.24
N PRO A 96 15.06 -16.84 -16.10
CA PRO A 96 14.40 -17.19 -14.85
C PRO A 96 12.89 -16.95 -14.96
N LEU A 97 12.13 -17.87 -14.37
CA LEU A 97 10.67 -17.77 -14.30
C LEU A 97 10.24 -16.62 -13.39
N LEU A 98 9.04 -16.09 -13.64
CA LEU A 98 8.45 -15.00 -12.88
C LEU A 98 8.36 -15.32 -11.38
N SER A 99 7.94 -16.53 -11.01
CA SER A 99 7.86 -17.01 -9.62
C SER A 99 9.19 -16.91 -8.89
N ALA A 100 10.26 -17.43 -9.49
CA ALA A 100 11.62 -17.38 -8.94
C ALA A 100 12.11 -15.93 -8.77
N CYS A 101 11.78 -15.05 -9.74
CA CYS A 101 12.12 -13.63 -9.65
C CYS A 101 11.34 -12.90 -8.55
N ILE A 102 10.06 -13.25 -8.35
CA ILE A 102 9.23 -12.74 -7.24
C ILE A 102 9.84 -13.12 -5.90
N ASP A 103 10.23 -14.39 -5.72
CA ASP A 103 10.83 -14.84 -4.46
C ASP A 103 12.16 -14.14 -4.16
N LYS A 104 13.03 -14.01 -5.17
CA LYS A 104 14.27 -13.24 -5.06
C LYS A 104 14.01 -11.77 -4.70
N HIS A 105 13.00 -11.16 -5.32
CA HIS A 105 12.60 -9.80 -5.02
C HIS A 105 12.12 -9.67 -3.58
N LEU A 106 11.20 -10.52 -3.13
CA LEU A 106 10.66 -10.50 -1.77
C LEU A 106 11.74 -10.75 -0.71
N ALA A 107 12.72 -11.61 -1.00
CA ALA A 107 13.89 -11.80 -0.16
C ALA A 107 14.74 -10.51 -0.07
N SER A 108 14.92 -9.80 -1.19
CA SER A 108 15.65 -8.52 -1.21
C SER A 108 14.97 -7.41 -0.39
N LEU A 109 13.64 -7.49 -0.22
CA LEU A 109 12.87 -6.59 0.63
C LEU A 109 12.96 -6.93 2.13
N GLY A 110 13.67 -8.00 2.52
CA GLY A 110 13.71 -8.49 3.91
C GLY A 110 14.16 -7.46 4.96
N LYS A 111 14.86 -6.39 4.55
CA LYS A 111 15.25 -5.28 5.43
C LYS A 111 14.15 -4.23 5.64
N LEU A 112 13.04 -4.29 4.90
CA LEU A 112 11.92 -3.36 5.00
C LEU A 112 10.88 -3.80 6.04
N ALA A 113 9.90 -2.94 6.31
CA ALA A 113 8.82 -3.25 7.24
C ALA A 113 8.03 -4.51 6.79
N PRO A 114 7.68 -5.43 7.72
CA PRO A 114 6.97 -6.67 7.38
C PRO A 114 5.67 -6.46 6.59
N LYS A 115 4.95 -5.37 6.91
CA LYS A 115 3.73 -4.98 6.18
C LYS A 115 4.00 -4.75 4.68
N THR A 116 5.10 -4.09 4.34
CA THR A 116 5.50 -3.82 2.95
C THR A 116 5.76 -5.12 2.20
N ILE A 117 6.39 -6.11 2.84
CA ILE A 117 6.67 -7.42 2.24
C ILE A 117 5.35 -8.18 2.00
N ILE A 118 4.42 -8.16 2.97
CA ILE A 118 3.10 -8.80 2.84
C ILE A 118 2.30 -8.16 1.68
N GLU A 119 2.27 -6.83 1.60
CA GLU A 119 1.60 -6.11 0.51
C GLU A 119 2.24 -6.41 -0.85
N SER A 120 3.58 -6.43 -0.93
CA SER A 120 4.31 -6.76 -2.17
C SER A 120 4.01 -8.19 -2.62
N ARG A 121 4.07 -9.15 -1.69
CA ARG A 121 3.74 -10.56 -1.95
C ARG A 121 2.31 -10.69 -2.47
N HIS A 122 1.36 -9.96 -1.89
CA HIS A 122 -0.03 -10.01 -2.33
C HIS A 122 -0.20 -9.51 -3.76
N SER A 123 0.35 -8.33 -4.10
CA SER A 123 0.29 -7.79 -5.47
C SER A 123 0.95 -8.73 -6.47
N LEU A 124 2.14 -9.25 -6.17
CA LEU A 124 2.88 -10.11 -7.08
C LEU A 124 2.24 -11.50 -7.24
N ARG A 125 1.49 -11.99 -6.24
CA ARG A 125 0.64 -13.18 -6.38
C ARG A 125 -0.48 -12.97 -7.39
N ILE A 126 -1.10 -11.78 -7.40
CA ILE A 126 -2.15 -11.44 -8.35
C ILE A 126 -1.55 -11.42 -9.76
N LEU A 127 -0.41 -10.75 -9.96
CA LEU A 127 0.30 -10.75 -11.24
C LEU A 127 0.59 -12.19 -11.72
N LEU A 128 1.26 -13.00 -10.89
CA LEU A 128 1.61 -14.38 -11.23
C LEU A 128 0.37 -15.23 -11.55
N GLY A 129 -0.72 -15.08 -10.80
CA GLY A 129 -1.94 -15.83 -11.05
C GLY A 129 -2.72 -15.39 -12.29
N LEU A 130 -2.43 -14.20 -12.85
CA LEU A 130 -3.05 -13.71 -14.08
C LEU A 130 -2.24 -14.12 -15.31
N VAL A 131 -0.94 -13.89 -15.26
CA VAL A 131 -0.05 -14.04 -16.42
C VAL A 131 0.57 -15.45 -16.49
N GLY A 132 0.49 -16.21 -15.40
CA GLY A 132 1.17 -17.50 -15.28
C GLY A 132 2.66 -17.36 -14.98
N ASP A 133 3.32 -18.50 -14.81
CA ASP A 133 4.76 -18.53 -14.51
C ASP A 133 5.61 -18.48 -15.78
N ILE A 134 5.53 -17.35 -16.48
CA ILE A 134 6.24 -17.11 -17.74
C ILE A 134 7.72 -16.77 -17.50
N PRO A 135 8.61 -16.96 -18.50
CA PRO A 135 9.95 -16.38 -18.46
C PRO A 135 9.88 -14.86 -18.27
N VAL A 136 10.56 -14.32 -17.26
CA VAL A 136 10.37 -12.91 -16.88
C VAL A 136 10.69 -11.91 -18.00
N ALA A 137 11.55 -12.30 -18.95
CA ALA A 137 11.94 -11.48 -20.10
C ALA A 137 10.79 -11.22 -21.08
N THR A 138 9.71 -12.01 -21.03
CA THR A 138 8.51 -11.82 -21.87
C THR A 138 7.44 -10.96 -21.19
N LEU A 139 7.71 -10.43 -19.99
CA LEU A 139 6.78 -9.53 -19.33
C LEU A 139 6.77 -8.17 -20.06
N ASP A 140 5.58 -7.76 -20.49
CA ASP A 140 5.36 -6.59 -21.34
C ASP A 140 4.21 -5.70 -20.81
N ALA A 141 3.85 -4.68 -21.59
CA ALA A 141 2.80 -3.72 -21.25
C ALA A 141 1.40 -4.35 -21.15
N ASP A 142 1.09 -5.37 -21.96
CA ASP A 142 -0.22 -6.03 -21.95
C ASP A 142 -0.43 -6.78 -20.64
N HIS A 143 0.62 -7.42 -20.12
CA HIS A 143 0.59 -8.05 -18.80
C HIS A 143 0.36 -7.04 -17.66
N VAL A 144 0.98 -5.84 -17.75
CA VAL A 144 0.79 -4.77 -16.76
C VAL A 144 -0.63 -4.22 -16.84
N GLN A 145 -1.19 -4.03 -18.04
CA GLN A 145 -2.56 -3.57 -18.22
C GLN A 145 -3.56 -4.59 -17.68
N ALA A 146 -3.39 -5.88 -18.00
CA ALA A 146 -4.21 -6.97 -17.47
C ALA A 146 -4.17 -7.03 -15.94
N PHE A 147 -3.00 -6.80 -15.33
CA PHE A 147 -2.87 -6.69 -13.88
C PHE A 147 -3.66 -5.49 -13.33
N MET A 148 -3.58 -4.33 -13.97
CA MET A 148 -4.28 -3.12 -13.52
C MET A 148 -5.81 -3.27 -13.62
N ASP A 149 -6.30 -3.84 -14.71
CA ASP A 149 -7.73 -4.14 -14.91
C ASP A 149 -8.24 -5.14 -13.86
N ALA A 150 -7.41 -6.12 -13.50
CA ALA A 150 -7.72 -7.09 -12.47
C ALA A 150 -7.79 -6.46 -11.07
N VAL A 151 -6.80 -5.65 -10.66
CA VAL A 151 -6.81 -5.05 -9.32
C VAL A 151 -7.95 -4.04 -9.14
N GLU A 152 -8.44 -3.43 -10.22
CA GLU A 152 -9.64 -2.58 -10.20
C GLU A 152 -10.92 -3.34 -9.83
N HIS A 153 -10.97 -4.64 -10.15
CA HIS A 153 -12.10 -5.52 -9.85
C HIS A 153 -11.82 -6.49 -8.69
N TRP A 154 -10.72 -6.30 -7.96
CA TRP A 154 -10.32 -7.24 -6.91
C TRP A 154 -11.14 -7.05 -5.62
N PRO A 155 -11.80 -8.09 -5.09
CA PRO A 155 -12.75 -7.91 -3.99
C PRO A 155 -12.06 -7.61 -2.65
N ARG A 156 -12.74 -6.83 -1.80
CA ARG A 156 -12.23 -6.44 -0.47
C ARG A 156 -11.98 -7.69 0.38
N ASN A 157 -10.75 -7.83 0.89
CA ASN A 157 -10.32 -8.97 1.72
C ASN A 157 -10.51 -10.35 1.03
N ALA A 158 -10.36 -10.45 -0.30
CA ALA A 158 -10.50 -11.70 -1.06
C ALA A 158 -9.83 -12.91 -0.38
N THR A 159 -8.59 -12.77 0.07
CA THR A 159 -7.82 -13.87 0.69
C THR A 159 -8.38 -14.36 2.03
N LYS A 160 -9.29 -13.62 2.66
CA LYS A 160 -9.90 -13.96 3.96
C LYS A 160 -11.37 -14.34 3.85
N HIS A 161 -12.05 -13.85 2.82
CA HIS A 161 -13.48 -14.03 2.67
C HIS A 161 -13.77 -15.47 2.19
N LYS A 162 -14.69 -16.17 2.87
CA LYS A 162 -15.00 -17.58 2.58
C LYS A 162 -15.36 -17.83 1.11
N LEU A 163 -15.99 -16.85 0.46
CA LEU A 163 -16.40 -16.92 -0.94
C LEU A 163 -15.21 -16.96 -1.93
N TYR A 164 -14.08 -16.36 -1.57
CA TYR A 164 -12.96 -16.11 -2.49
C TYR A 164 -11.66 -16.83 -2.09
N ARG A 165 -11.48 -17.15 -0.81
CA ARG A 165 -10.18 -17.56 -0.24
C ARG A 165 -9.57 -18.82 -0.87
N ASP A 166 -10.41 -19.73 -1.35
CA ASP A 166 -10.02 -21.03 -1.87
C ASP A 166 -10.01 -21.07 -3.42
N LEU A 167 -10.28 -19.92 -4.07
CA LEU A 167 -10.33 -19.77 -5.51
C LEU A 167 -8.98 -19.26 -6.08
N SER A 168 -8.70 -19.63 -7.33
CA SER A 168 -7.61 -19.05 -8.12
C SER A 168 -7.85 -17.56 -8.40
N VAL A 169 -6.81 -16.84 -8.82
CA VAL A 169 -6.91 -15.40 -9.12
C VAL A 169 -7.94 -15.13 -10.22
N GLN A 170 -7.97 -15.96 -11.26
CA GLN A 170 -8.92 -15.84 -12.37
C GLN A 170 -10.36 -16.12 -11.92
N GLU A 171 -10.57 -17.16 -11.10
CA GLU A 171 -11.90 -17.48 -10.54
C GLU A 171 -12.40 -16.38 -9.60
N VAL A 172 -11.53 -15.80 -8.77
CA VAL A 172 -11.88 -14.65 -7.90
C VAL A 172 -12.37 -13.48 -8.74
N LEU A 173 -11.70 -13.15 -9.85
CA LEU A 173 -12.10 -12.04 -10.72
C LEU A 173 -13.39 -12.32 -11.46
N ALA A 174 -13.57 -13.53 -11.99
CA ALA A 174 -14.81 -13.93 -12.64
C ALA A 174 -15.99 -13.80 -11.68
N LEU A 175 -15.82 -14.27 -10.44
CA LEU A 175 -16.85 -14.18 -9.40
C LEU A 175 -17.08 -12.74 -8.92
N SER A 176 -16.02 -11.95 -8.75
CA SER A 176 -16.08 -10.54 -8.34
C SER A 176 -16.86 -9.70 -9.36
N LYS A 177 -16.55 -9.86 -10.65
CA LYS A 177 -17.28 -9.21 -11.75
C LYS A 177 -18.74 -9.66 -11.81
N ARG A 178 -19.00 -10.96 -11.64
CA ARG A 178 -20.37 -11.51 -11.62
C ARG A 178 -21.21 -10.95 -10.47
N ASN A 179 -20.59 -10.76 -9.31
CA ASN A 179 -21.24 -10.26 -8.11
C ASN A 179 -21.34 -8.71 -8.07
N GLY A 180 -20.74 -8.00 -9.03
CA GLY A 180 -20.72 -6.54 -9.03
C GLY A 180 -20.04 -5.95 -7.79
N GLU A 181 -18.96 -6.59 -7.32
CA GLU A 181 -18.22 -6.12 -6.14
C GLU A 181 -17.69 -4.70 -6.34
N LYS A 182 -17.68 -3.90 -5.27
CA LYS A 182 -17.18 -2.53 -5.33
C LYS A 182 -15.69 -2.51 -5.64
N ALA A 183 -15.30 -1.65 -6.57
CA ALA A 183 -13.90 -1.39 -6.89
C ALA A 183 -13.11 -0.97 -5.63
N PRO A 184 -11.84 -1.40 -5.48
CA PRO A 184 -11.00 -0.94 -4.39
C PRO A 184 -10.83 0.57 -4.38
N ALA A 185 -10.67 1.12 -3.17
CA ALA A 185 -10.29 2.52 -3.02
C ALA A 185 -9.01 2.80 -3.79
N SER A 186 -8.94 3.94 -4.43
CA SER A 186 -7.83 4.41 -5.24
C SER A 186 -6.45 4.34 -4.60
N ALA A 187 -6.33 4.67 -3.31
CA ALA A 187 -5.07 4.51 -2.58
C ALA A 187 -4.59 3.05 -2.50
N THR A 188 -5.50 2.08 -2.68
CA THR A 188 -5.20 0.66 -2.82
C THR A 188 -4.66 0.34 -4.21
N LEU A 189 -5.26 0.91 -5.27
CA LEU A 189 -4.77 0.78 -6.64
C LEU A 189 -3.37 1.38 -6.80
N SER A 190 -3.15 2.60 -6.27
CA SER A 190 -1.81 3.23 -6.25
C SER A 190 -0.79 2.38 -5.49
N LYS A 191 -1.17 1.70 -4.40
CA LYS A 191 -0.27 0.76 -3.73
C LYS A 191 0.06 -0.43 -4.62
N HIS A 192 -0.91 -1.06 -5.28
CA HIS A 192 -0.63 -2.16 -6.20
C HIS A 192 0.35 -1.73 -7.30
N TRP A 193 0.12 -0.57 -7.90
CA TRP A 193 1.00 0.07 -8.86
C TRP A 193 2.42 0.30 -8.31
N ASP A 194 2.56 0.86 -7.11
CA ASP A 194 3.86 1.08 -6.49
C ASP A 194 4.62 -0.22 -6.18
N ARG A 195 3.91 -1.28 -5.75
CA ARG A 195 4.53 -2.59 -5.52
C ARG A 195 5.03 -3.19 -6.82
N LEU A 196 4.26 -3.07 -7.89
CA LEU A 196 4.65 -3.52 -9.22
C LEU A 196 5.86 -2.72 -9.73
N ARG A 197 5.82 -1.38 -9.64
CA ARG A 197 6.92 -0.48 -10.04
C ARG A 197 8.23 -0.84 -9.33
N VAL A 198 8.19 -1.11 -8.03
CA VAL A 198 9.37 -1.52 -7.26
C VAL A 198 9.91 -2.89 -7.71
N PHE A 199 9.03 -3.82 -8.07
CA PHE A 199 9.41 -5.11 -8.64
C PHE A 199 10.04 -4.97 -10.03
N ILE A 200 9.40 -4.24 -10.96
CA ILE A 200 9.93 -3.97 -12.29
C ILE A 200 11.28 -3.26 -12.22
N SER A 201 11.43 -2.27 -11.34
CA SER A 201 12.73 -1.61 -11.10
C SER A 201 13.80 -2.60 -10.62
N HIS A 202 13.45 -3.58 -9.78
CA HIS A 202 14.37 -4.64 -9.34
C HIS A 202 14.80 -5.53 -10.50
N LEU A 203 13.87 -5.92 -11.38
CA LEU A 203 14.17 -6.72 -12.58
C LEU A 203 15.07 -5.98 -13.56
N ARG A 204 14.79 -4.69 -13.81
CA ARG A 204 15.62 -3.82 -14.66
C ARG A 204 17.03 -3.65 -14.13
N LYS A 205 17.19 -3.47 -12.81
CA LYS A 205 18.53 -3.42 -12.17
C LYS A 205 19.32 -4.71 -12.35
N GLN A 206 18.65 -5.85 -12.46
CA GLN A 206 19.27 -7.14 -12.77
C GLN A 206 19.42 -7.40 -14.27
N ARG A 207 19.02 -6.44 -15.13
CA ARG A 207 19.04 -6.54 -16.59
C ARG A 207 18.25 -7.75 -17.12
N LEU A 208 17.18 -8.13 -16.40
CA LEU A 208 16.28 -9.23 -16.78
C LEU A 208 15.17 -8.76 -17.74
N LEU A 209 14.98 -7.44 -17.85
CA LEU A 209 14.06 -6.79 -18.78
C LEU A 209 14.87 -5.84 -19.66
N GLN A 210 14.62 -5.88 -20.97
CA GLN A 210 15.23 -4.96 -21.94
C GLN A 210 14.49 -3.61 -21.98
N LEU A 211 13.16 -3.66 -21.95
CA LEU A 211 12.27 -2.50 -21.95
C LEU A 211 11.53 -2.42 -20.61
N ASP A 212 11.04 -1.23 -20.24
CA ASP A 212 10.20 -1.07 -19.07
C ASP A 212 8.73 -1.35 -19.43
N PRO A 213 8.11 -2.44 -18.96
CA PRO A 213 6.73 -2.77 -19.29
C PRO A 213 5.71 -1.79 -18.71
N MET A 214 6.12 -0.87 -17.83
CA MET A 214 5.26 0.19 -17.29
C MET A 214 5.41 1.52 -18.02
N GLU A 215 6.32 1.62 -18.99
CA GLU A 215 6.54 2.84 -19.76
C GLU A 215 5.31 3.19 -20.61
N GLY A 216 4.93 4.47 -20.61
CA GLY A 216 3.74 4.95 -21.33
C GLY A 216 2.40 4.64 -20.66
N ILE A 217 2.35 3.80 -19.61
CA ILE A 217 1.12 3.51 -18.88
C ILE A 217 0.91 4.57 -17.78
N ALA A 218 -0.17 5.35 -17.91
CA ALA A 218 -0.56 6.35 -16.92
C ALA A 218 -0.86 5.68 -15.57
N SER A 219 -0.22 6.15 -14.50
CA SER A 219 -0.43 5.60 -13.17
C SER A 219 -1.85 5.91 -12.65
N PRO A 220 -2.37 5.14 -11.68
CA PRO A 220 -3.68 5.43 -11.09
C PRO A 220 -3.80 6.83 -10.47
N SER A 221 -2.67 7.45 -10.10
CA SER A 221 -2.61 8.84 -9.62
C SER A 221 -2.68 9.86 -10.76
N ASP A 222 -2.09 9.58 -11.93
CA ASP A 222 -2.07 10.54 -13.06
C ASP A 222 -3.44 10.68 -13.73
N ARG A 223 -4.25 9.62 -13.70
CA ARG A 223 -5.60 9.60 -14.31
C ARG A 223 -6.62 10.46 -13.57
N ARG A 224 -6.28 11.09 -12.43
CA ARG A 224 -7.23 11.80 -11.58
C ARG A 224 -6.77 13.23 -11.30
N GLY A 225 -7.45 14.19 -11.91
CA GLY A 225 -7.23 15.63 -11.72
C GLY A 225 -7.68 16.21 -10.37
N VAL A 226 -8.06 15.37 -9.39
CA VAL A 226 -8.45 15.79 -8.03
C VAL A 226 -7.86 14.79 -7.04
N GLU A 227 -7.06 15.28 -6.09
CA GLU A 227 -6.62 14.49 -4.94
C GLU A 227 -7.87 14.01 -4.19
N GLU A 228 -8.06 12.69 -4.10
CA GLU A 228 -9.07 12.16 -3.18
C GLU A 228 -8.73 12.62 -1.76
N PRO A 229 -9.70 13.17 -1.01
CA PRO A 229 -9.44 13.61 0.35
C PRO A 229 -8.89 12.43 1.16
N GLU A 230 -7.87 12.69 1.98
CA GLU A 230 -7.39 11.69 2.93
C GLU A 230 -8.59 11.10 3.69
N THR A 231 -8.69 9.78 3.73
CA THR A 231 -9.81 9.13 4.42
C THR A 231 -9.74 9.43 5.91
N GLY A 232 -10.82 9.95 6.47
CA GLY A 232 -10.94 10.32 7.87
C GLY A 232 -10.82 11.83 8.08
N ARG A 233 -11.79 12.40 8.78
CA ARG A 233 -11.83 13.82 9.13
C ARG A 233 -11.44 14.04 10.60
N PRO A 234 -11.16 15.29 11.02
CA PRO A 234 -11.15 15.60 12.44
C PRO A 234 -12.51 15.24 13.09
N PHE A 235 -12.47 14.84 14.37
CA PHE A 235 -13.69 14.78 15.18
C PHE A 235 -14.38 16.14 15.20
N THR A 236 -15.70 16.17 15.32
CA THR A 236 -16.40 17.39 15.73
C THR A 236 -16.24 17.60 17.23
N HIS A 237 -16.55 18.80 17.73
CA HIS A 237 -16.54 19.06 19.17
C HIS A 237 -17.52 18.14 19.92
N ASP A 238 -18.69 17.89 19.35
CA ASP A 238 -19.72 17.04 19.96
C ASP A 238 -19.35 15.56 19.95
N GLU A 239 -18.75 15.08 18.85
CA GLU A 239 -18.18 13.73 18.82
C GLU A 239 -17.07 13.58 19.84
N LEU A 240 -16.18 14.58 19.97
CA LEU A 240 -15.09 14.53 20.94
C LEU A 240 -15.62 14.52 22.39
N LYS A 241 -16.64 15.33 22.69
CA LYS A 241 -17.37 15.30 23.97
C LYS A 241 -18.02 13.95 24.22
N ALA A 242 -18.64 13.34 23.21
CA ALA A 242 -19.23 11.99 23.35
C ALA A 242 -18.15 10.93 23.60
N VAL A 243 -17.00 11.01 22.91
CA VAL A 243 -15.85 10.10 23.07
C VAL A 243 -15.29 10.16 24.50
N PHE A 244 -15.19 11.34 25.10
CA PHE A 244 -14.70 11.53 26.48
C PHE A 244 -15.83 11.67 27.53
N GLY A 245 -17.08 11.42 27.14
CA GLY A 245 -18.26 11.56 28.00
C GLY A 245 -18.46 10.39 28.96
N ALA A 246 -19.70 10.19 29.41
CA ALA A 246 -20.06 9.20 30.43
C ALA A 246 -19.62 7.75 30.11
N GLY A 247 -19.55 7.39 28.83
CA GLY A 247 -19.14 6.06 28.38
C GLY A 247 -17.64 5.78 28.50
N PHE A 248 -16.80 6.82 28.64
CA PHE A 248 -15.35 6.71 28.53
C PHE A 248 -14.76 5.87 29.66
N LEU A 249 -15.01 6.23 30.91
CA LEU A 249 -14.46 5.53 32.08
C LEU A 249 -14.83 4.04 32.11
N ARG A 250 -16.08 3.70 31.77
CA ARG A 250 -16.55 2.31 31.72
C ARG A 250 -15.76 1.45 30.72
N TRP A 251 -15.32 2.03 29.61
CA TRP A 251 -14.51 1.34 28.62
C TRP A 251 -13.01 1.39 28.93
N ALA A 252 -12.54 2.54 29.42
CA ALA A 252 -11.16 2.88 29.66
C ALA A 252 -10.55 2.18 30.88
N SER A 253 -11.32 1.99 31.95
CA SER A 253 -10.85 1.42 33.22
C SER A 253 -10.26 0.02 33.10
N LYS A 254 -10.63 -0.75 32.06
CA LYS A 254 -10.18 -2.13 31.89
C LYS A 254 -8.69 -2.27 31.57
N TYR A 255 -8.09 -1.30 30.88
CA TYR A 255 -6.69 -1.39 30.47
C TYR A 255 -6.04 -0.01 30.41
N PRO A 256 -4.77 0.14 30.83
CA PRO A 256 -4.09 1.42 30.84
C PRO A 256 -4.02 2.07 29.45
N HIS A 257 -3.87 1.30 28.38
CA HIS A 257 -3.84 1.83 27.01
C HIS A 257 -5.18 2.37 26.52
N ARG A 258 -6.31 1.95 27.10
CA ARG A 258 -7.62 2.50 26.76
C ARG A 258 -7.88 3.82 27.46
N PHE A 259 -7.31 4.00 28.66
CA PHE A 259 -7.37 5.26 29.40
C PHE A 259 -6.40 6.29 28.82
N TRP A 260 -5.10 6.00 28.88
CA TRP A 260 -4.07 6.95 28.49
C TRP A 260 -3.85 7.06 26.99
N GLY A 261 -4.13 6.00 26.23
CA GLY A 261 -3.93 6.02 24.78
C GLY A 261 -4.69 7.15 24.08
N PRO A 262 -6.03 7.25 24.24
CA PRO A 262 -6.82 8.34 23.67
C PRO A 262 -6.45 9.73 24.21
N ILE A 263 -6.17 9.85 25.53
CA ILE A 263 -5.77 11.11 26.15
C ILE A 263 -4.47 11.64 25.53
N LEU A 264 -3.43 10.80 25.50
CA LEU A 264 -2.16 11.16 24.87
C LEU A 264 -2.35 11.41 23.37
N GLY A 265 -3.16 10.62 22.68
CA GLY A 265 -3.48 10.81 21.26
C GLY A 265 -4.08 12.18 20.96
N LEU A 266 -5.03 12.63 21.77
CA LEU A 266 -5.68 13.95 21.64
C LEU A 266 -4.68 15.09 21.88
N TYR A 267 -3.91 15.04 22.96
CA TYR A 267 -3.02 16.14 23.38
C TYR A 267 -1.61 16.12 22.78
N SER A 268 -1.33 15.21 21.85
CA SER A 268 -0.04 15.17 21.13
C SER A 268 -0.17 15.11 19.62
N GLY A 269 -1.36 14.76 19.11
CA GLY A 269 -1.55 14.37 17.72
C GLY A 269 -0.67 13.18 17.29
N ALA A 270 -0.06 12.42 18.22
CA ALA A 270 0.84 11.34 17.90
C ALA A 270 0.12 10.17 17.20
N ARG A 271 0.85 9.42 16.37
CA ARG A 271 0.26 8.25 15.72
C ARG A 271 -0.03 7.18 16.75
N VAL A 272 -1.06 6.35 16.52
CA VAL A 272 -1.47 5.30 17.47
C VAL A 272 -0.32 4.37 17.87
N ASN A 273 0.59 4.03 16.95
CA ASN A 273 1.73 3.19 17.26
C ASN A 273 2.83 3.92 18.06
N GLU A 274 2.98 5.23 17.86
CA GLU A 274 3.92 6.06 18.63
C GLU A 274 3.49 6.11 20.11
N VAL A 275 2.18 6.24 20.37
CA VAL A 275 1.62 6.17 21.73
C VAL A 275 1.67 4.75 22.28
N ALA A 276 1.20 3.76 21.52
CA ALA A 276 1.08 2.38 21.96
C ALA A 276 2.40 1.70 22.34
N GLN A 277 3.52 2.16 21.79
CA GLN A 277 4.83 1.55 22.03
C GLN A 277 5.64 2.21 23.16
N LEU A 278 5.12 3.29 23.77
CA LEU A 278 5.85 4.07 24.77
C LEU A 278 6.34 3.21 25.93
N ARG A 279 7.59 3.44 26.31
CA ARG A 279 8.23 2.88 27.49
C ARG A 279 8.24 3.89 28.63
N ALA A 280 8.36 3.41 29.86
CA ALA A 280 8.51 4.29 31.02
C ALA A 280 9.80 5.13 30.95
N ALA A 281 10.83 4.63 30.26
CA ALA A 281 12.08 5.33 29.98
C ALA A 281 11.95 6.42 28.89
N ASP A 282 10.90 6.37 28.06
CA ASP A 282 10.65 7.39 27.04
C ASP A 282 10.05 8.67 27.65
N VAL A 283 9.50 8.60 28.86
CA VAL A 283 8.93 9.74 29.59
C VAL A 283 10.01 10.40 30.45
N MET A 284 10.30 11.68 30.20
CA MET A 284 11.42 12.39 30.83
C MET A 284 11.10 13.88 31.01
N HIS A 285 11.93 14.55 31.80
CA HIS A 285 11.97 16.00 31.90
C HIS A 285 13.14 16.51 31.07
N VAL A 286 12.92 17.56 30.28
CA VAL A 286 13.96 18.29 29.56
C VAL A 286 13.76 19.76 29.88
N ASP A 287 14.77 20.40 30.45
CA ASP A 287 14.71 21.82 30.85
C ASP A 287 13.44 22.17 31.66
N GLY A 288 13.06 21.30 32.59
CA GLY A 288 11.87 21.47 33.43
C GLY A 288 10.54 21.10 32.77
N VAL A 289 10.53 20.74 31.48
CA VAL A 289 9.31 20.35 30.76
C VAL A 289 9.17 18.83 30.75
N ALA A 290 8.08 18.33 31.32
CA ALA A 290 7.71 16.92 31.23
C ALA A 290 7.18 16.58 29.84
N GLY A 291 7.62 15.45 29.28
CA GLY A 291 7.23 15.02 27.94
C GLY A 291 7.58 13.56 27.69
N PHE A 292 7.33 13.10 26.48
CA PHE A 292 7.75 11.77 26.04
C PHE A 292 8.50 11.82 24.70
N LEU A 293 9.44 10.90 24.54
CA LEU A 293 10.22 10.74 23.33
C LEU A 293 9.53 9.76 22.38
N VAL A 294 9.16 10.23 21.19
CA VAL A 294 8.82 9.34 20.09
C VAL A 294 10.13 8.85 19.48
N THR A 295 10.43 7.56 19.70
CA THR A 295 11.71 6.96 19.32
C THR A 295 11.55 5.60 18.64
N THR A 296 12.59 5.18 17.92
CA THR A 296 12.79 3.79 17.48
C THR A 296 13.69 3.00 18.42
N ARG A 297 14.27 3.64 19.44
CA ARG A 297 15.08 2.96 20.45
C ARG A 297 14.19 2.01 21.26
N GLY A 298 14.71 0.83 21.52
CA GLY A 298 14.01 -0.24 22.23
C GLY A 298 13.39 -1.29 21.29
N ASP A 299 13.59 -2.56 21.64
CA ASP A 299 13.02 -3.72 20.94
C ASP A 299 11.55 -3.50 20.55
N GLY A 300 11.22 -3.77 19.29
CA GLY A 300 9.87 -3.69 18.75
C GLY A 300 9.33 -2.27 18.47
N ASN A 301 10.04 -1.20 18.85
CA ASN A 301 9.61 0.17 18.58
C ASN A 301 9.81 0.51 17.09
N LYS A 302 8.79 1.11 16.47
CA LYS A 302 8.79 1.49 15.05
C LYS A 302 8.15 2.86 14.87
N VAL A 303 8.80 3.71 14.07
CA VAL A 303 8.23 4.98 13.62
C VAL A 303 8.04 4.94 12.10
N LYS A 304 7.09 5.75 11.59
CA LYS A 304 6.77 5.75 10.15
C LYS A 304 7.95 6.28 9.32
N ASN A 305 8.52 7.43 9.73
CA ASN A 305 9.59 8.12 9.02
C ASN A 305 10.65 8.64 10.03
N THR A 306 11.89 8.88 9.59
CA THR A 306 12.96 9.47 10.43
C THR A 306 12.59 10.81 11.05
N SER A 307 11.75 11.60 10.36
CA SER A 307 11.19 12.87 10.88
C SER A 307 10.22 12.71 12.06
N SER A 308 9.82 11.49 12.38
CA SER A 308 8.90 11.21 13.50
C SER A 308 9.62 11.19 14.85
N LEU A 309 10.96 11.10 14.85
CA LEU A 309 11.77 11.15 16.07
C LEU A 309 11.70 12.55 16.68
N ARG A 310 11.04 12.68 17.83
CA ARG A 310 10.80 13.97 18.49
C ARG A 310 10.50 13.82 19.97
N PHE A 311 10.73 14.88 20.73
CA PHE A 311 10.17 15.02 22.07
C PHE A 311 8.83 15.76 22.02
N VAL A 312 7.82 15.20 22.66
CA VAL A 312 6.49 15.79 22.74
C VAL A 312 6.22 16.21 24.18
N PRO A 313 6.08 17.52 24.45
CA PRO A 313 5.67 17.99 25.77
C PRO A 313 4.31 17.43 26.19
N LEU A 314 4.11 17.23 27.48
CA LEU A 314 2.80 16.89 28.04
C LEU A 314 1.99 18.16 28.25
N ALA A 315 0.75 18.17 27.76
CA ALA A 315 -0.18 19.27 28.00
C ALA A 315 -0.59 19.30 29.48
N LYS A 316 -0.86 20.51 30.00
CA LYS A 316 -1.28 20.69 31.40
C LYS A 316 -2.47 19.80 31.81
N PRO A 317 -3.55 19.64 31.01
CA PRO A 317 -4.64 18.72 31.37
C PRO A 317 -4.20 17.26 31.57
N VAL A 318 -3.17 16.82 30.84
CA VAL A 318 -2.62 15.45 30.96
C VAL A 318 -1.79 15.29 32.24
N LEU A 319 -1.04 16.34 32.61
CA LEU A 319 -0.32 16.40 33.88
C LEU A 319 -1.31 16.40 35.06
N ASP A 320 -2.32 17.26 35.00
CA ASP A 320 -3.36 17.39 36.03
C ASP A 320 -4.20 16.10 36.17
N ALA A 321 -4.38 15.35 35.07
CA ALA A 321 -5.02 14.03 35.10
C ALA A 321 -4.17 12.95 35.80
N GLY A 322 -2.92 13.22 36.17
CA GLY A 322 -2.07 12.30 36.93
C GLY A 322 -1.23 11.34 36.08
N PHE A 323 -0.90 11.69 34.83
CA PHE A 323 -0.14 10.81 33.95
C PHE A 323 1.23 10.42 34.51
N LEU A 324 1.93 11.37 35.17
CA LEU A 324 3.25 11.09 35.76
C LEU A 324 3.16 10.08 36.92
N HIS A 325 2.09 10.12 37.72
CA HIS A 325 1.86 9.12 38.77
C HIS A 325 1.71 7.72 38.17
N PHE A 326 0.94 7.57 37.09
CA PHE A 326 0.83 6.30 36.38
C PHE A 326 2.19 5.82 35.83
N VAL A 327 3.01 6.72 35.30
CA VAL A 327 4.36 6.36 34.81
C VAL A 327 5.24 5.86 35.96
N ASP A 328 5.15 6.47 37.15
CA ASP A 328 5.90 6.03 38.32
C ASP A 328 5.42 4.68 38.87
N GLU A 329 4.13 4.37 38.79
CA GLU A 329 3.59 3.03 39.10
C GLU A 329 4.16 1.95 38.16
N VAL A 330 4.25 2.25 36.86
CA VAL A 330 4.85 1.36 35.86
C VAL A 330 6.32 1.10 36.20
N ARG A 331 7.08 2.15 36.54
CA ARG A 331 8.48 2.06 36.96
C ARG A 331 8.63 1.23 38.24
N GLY A 332 7.80 1.49 39.25
CA GLY A 332 7.80 0.78 40.53
C GLY A 332 7.51 -0.71 40.39
N CYS A 333 6.69 -1.10 39.40
CA CYS A 333 6.44 -2.51 39.08
C CYS A 333 7.57 -3.18 38.28
N GLY A 334 8.59 -2.43 37.84
CA GLY A 334 9.69 -2.94 37.02
C GLY A 334 9.26 -3.32 35.60
N VAL A 335 8.18 -2.72 35.09
CA VAL A 335 7.67 -2.99 33.74
C VAL A 335 8.25 -1.97 32.76
N ASP A 336 8.79 -2.42 31.63
CA ASP A 336 9.43 -1.55 30.64
C ASP A 336 8.41 -0.67 29.89
N ARG A 337 7.28 -1.24 29.46
CA ARG A 337 6.27 -0.54 28.65
C ARG A 337 5.18 0.08 29.50
N LEU A 338 4.71 1.28 29.11
CA LEU A 338 3.53 1.90 29.70
C LEU A 338 2.26 1.06 29.44
N PHE A 339 2.20 0.37 28.30
CA PHE A 339 1.04 -0.39 27.87
C PHE A 339 1.39 -1.87 27.64
N PRO A 340 1.64 -2.64 28.71
CA PRO A 340 2.16 -3.99 28.59
C PRO A 340 1.14 -5.00 28.01
N ASP A 341 -0.16 -4.70 28.09
CA ASP A 341 -1.22 -5.57 27.56
C ASP A 341 -1.36 -5.51 26.02
N LEU A 342 -0.66 -4.60 25.34
CA LEU A 342 -0.71 -4.49 23.89
C LEU A 342 0.20 -5.54 23.23
N PRO A 343 -0.33 -6.45 22.39
CA PRO A 343 0.46 -7.46 21.73
C PRO A 343 1.21 -6.89 20.52
N ASN A 344 2.40 -7.44 20.25
CA ASN A 344 3.14 -7.22 19.01
C ASN A 344 3.62 -8.55 18.39
N SER A 345 2.89 -9.65 18.62
CA SER A 345 3.24 -10.99 18.15
C SER A 345 3.37 -11.09 16.63
N THR A 346 2.67 -10.26 15.87
CA THR A 346 2.75 -10.24 14.40
C THR A 346 3.86 -9.33 13.85
N GLY A 347 4.60 -8.63 14.69
CA GLY A 347 5.63 -7.65 14.28
C GLY A 347 5.10 -6.41 13.52
N LEU A 348 3.77 -6.20 13.52
CA LEU A 348 3.09 -5.11 12.82
C LEU A 348 2.93 -3.84 13.68
N GLY A 349 3.45 -3.84 14.91
CA GLY A 349 3.39 -2.73 15.86
C GLY A 349 2.31 -2.90 16.93
N PHE A 350 2.53 -2.24 18.06
CA PHE A 350 1.66 -2.26 19.25
C PHE A 350 0.32 -1.52 19.03
N GLY A 351 0.26 -0.60 18.07
CA GLY A 351 -0.91 0.25 17.85
C GLY A 351 -2.15 -0.46 17.29
N ARG A 352 -2.01 -1.67 16.73
CA ARG A 352 -3.12 -2.37 16.05
C ARG A 352 -4.27 -2.69 16.99
N GLN A 353 -3.98 -3.20 18.19
CA GLN A 353 -5.03 -3.57 19.13
C GLN A 353 -5.72 -2.33 19.71
N LEU A 354 -4.94 -1.32 20.10
CA LEU A 354 -5.48 -0.03 20.57
C LEU A 354 -6.39 0.60 19.52
N SER A 355 -5.93 0.71 18.28
CA SER A 355 -6.73 1.28 17.18
C SER A 355 -8.04 0.51 16.97
N ARG A 356 -8.02 -0.83 16.98
CA ARG A 356 -9.24 -1.64 16.83
C ARG A 356 -10.21 -1.42 18.00
N GLN A 357 -9.71 -1.48 19.23
CA GLN A 357 -10.54 -1.31 20.43
C GLN A 357 -11.16 0.09 20.48
N PHE A 358 -10.39 1.11 20.12
CA PHE A 358 -10.86 2.49 20.06
C PHE A 358 -11.89 2.70 18.93
N SER A 359 -11.64 2.18 17.72
CA SER A 359 -12.62 2.25 16.63
C SER A 359 -13.94 1.56 16.97
N THR A 360 -13.93 0.43 17.70
CA THR A 360 -15.17 -0.19 18.20
C THR A 360 -15.85 0.66 19.26
N TYR A 361 -15.07 1.33 20.12
CA TYR A 361 -15.60 2.19 21.18
C TYR A 361 -16.31 3.43 20.61
N ILE A 362 -15.66 4.19 19.72
CA ILE A 362 -16.22 5.44 19.16
C ILE A 362 -17.50 5.20 18.35
N LYS A 363 -17.62 4.03 17.68
CA LYS A 363 -18.87 3.62 17.01
C LYS A 363 -20.05 3.53 17.96
N ARG A 364 -19.80 3.07 19.20
CA ARG A 364 -20.83 3.03 20.26
C ARG A 364 -21.14 4.41 20.84
N GLN A 365 -20.30 5.40 20.59
CA GLN A 365 -20.53 6.81 20.95
C GLN A 365 -21.15 7.61 19.79
N GLY A 366 -21.59 6.95 18.71
CA GLY A 366 -22.24 7.60 17.56
C GLY A 366 -21.31 7.91 16.37
N VAL A 367 -19.99 7.74 16.50
CA VAL A 367 -19.04 7.99 15.40
C VAL A 367 -18.95 6.77 14.48
N THR A 368 -19.84 6.70 13.49
CA THR A 368 -20.03 5.52 12.62
C THR A 368 -19.42 5.64 11.22
N GLU A 369 -19.03 6.85 10.81
CA GLU A 369 -18.46 7.16 9.51
C GLU A 369 -17.19 6.33 9.19
N GLU A 370 -17.07 5.88 7.94
CA GLU A 370 -15.90 5.11 7.50
C GLU A 370 -14.64 6.00 7.51
N GLY A 371 -13.49 5.42 7.86
CA GLY A 371 -12.23 6.17 8.03
C GLY A 371 -12.04 6.79 9.42
N MET A 372 -13.09 6.89 10.23
CA MET A 372 -12.97 7.38 11.62
C MET A 372 -12.28 6.37 12.54
N GLY A 373 -11.41 6.88 13.41
CA GLY A 373 -10.59 6.06 14.30
C GLY A 373 -9.59 6.89 15.08
N PHE A 374 -8.53 6.25 15.59
CA PHE A 374 -7.53 6.93 16.42
C PHE A 374 -6.84 8.11 15.70
N HIS A 375 -6.71 8.04 14.36
CA HIS A 375 -6.08 9.11 13.59
C HIS A 375 -6.90 10.41 13.56
N ALA A 376 -8.21 10.35 13.81
CA ALA A 376 -9.05 11.53 13.91
C ALA A 376 -8.61 12.47 15.05
N PHE A 377 -7.92 11.97 16.09
CA PHE A 377 -7.28 12.83 17.09
C PHE A 377 -6.18 13.70 16.51
N ARG A 378 -5.36 13.15 15.60
CA ARG A 378 -4.30 13.93 14.95
C ARG A 378 -4.88 15.00 14.04
N HIS A 379 -5.89 14.67 13.23
CA HIS A 379 -6.59 15.68 12.44
C HIS A 379 -7.21 16.75 13.34
N TYR A 380 -7.89 16.35 14.42
CA TYR A 380 -8.47 17.28 15.38
C TYR A 380 -7.40 18.23 15.97
N PHE A 381 -6.29 17.66 16.46
CA PHE A 381 -5.18 18.41 17.04
C PHE A 381 -4.62 19.44 16.04
N ILE A 382 -4.30 19.00 14.82
CA ILE A 382 -3.75 19.86 13.77
C ILE A 382 -4.74 20.98 13.44
N THR A 383 -5.98 20.64 13.10
CA THR A 383 -6.99 21.62 12.67
C THR A 383 -7.30 22.66 13.76
N HIS A 384 -7.43 22.25 15.02
CA HIS A 384 -7.82 23.18 16.08
C HIS A 384 -6.63 23.98 16.62
N THR A 385 -5.42 23.43 16.62
CA THR A 385 -4.21 24.20 16.93
C THR A 385 -3.94 25.23 15.83
N ASP A 386 -4.11 24.85 14.56
CA ASP A 386 -3.95 25.75 13.41
C ASP A 386 -4.89 26.97 13.50
N ARG A 387 -6.16 26.73 13.83
CA ARG A 387 -7.16 27.78 14.08
C ARG A 387 -6.81 28.66 15.28
N ALA A 388 -6.34 28.06 16.38
CA ALA A 388 -5.97 28.82 17.58
C ALA A 388 -4.76 29.74 17.31
N LEU A 389 -3.75 29.27 16.59
CA LEU A 389 -2.59 30.08 16.20
C LEU A 389 -2.95 31.13 15.14
N LEU A 390 -3.89 30.84 14.23
CA LEU A 390 -4.38 31.83 13.27
C LEU A 390 -5.00 33.04 13.99
N ALA A 391 -5.74 32.79 15.07
CA ALA A 391 -6.37 33.83 15.87
C ALA A 391 -5.36 34.75 16.59
N THR A 392 -4.10 34.34 16.72
CA THR A 392 -3.02 35.20 17.26
C THR A 392 -2.33 36.03 16.17
N GLY A 393 -2.77 35.96 14.91
CA GLY A 393 -2.13 36.63 13.77
C GLY A 393 -0.86 35.94 13.26
N MET A 394 -0.64 34.67 13.61
CA MET A 394 0.55 33.93 13.19
C MET A 394 0.46 33.51 11.71
N GLU A 395 1.51 33.84 10.94
CA GLU A 395 1.64 33.49 9.52
C GLU A 395 1.54 31.98 9.26
N VAL A 396 1.00 31.59 8.11
CA VAL A 396 0.76 30.18 7.73
C VAL A 396 2.03 29.33 7.87
N SER A 397 3.16 29.81 7.35
CA SER A 397 4.43 29.08 7.39
C SER A 397 4.96 28.87 8.82
N ALA A 398 4.73 29.82 9.72
CA ALA A 398 5.12 29.70 11.12
C ALA A 398 4.22 28.68 11.86
N ARG A 399 2.92 28.68 11.58
CA ARG A 399 1.96 27.71 12.13
C ARG A 399 2.29 26.29 11.70
N ASP A 400 2.61 26.08 10.42
CA ASP A 400 3.04 24.78 9.89
C ASP A 400 4.30 24.25 10.60
N VAL A 401 5.27 25.13 10.85
CA VAL A 401 6.49 24.77 11.60
C VAL A 401 6.14 24.41 13.05
N ALA A 402 5.36 25.23 13.74
CA ALA A 402 4.94 25.03 15.12
C ALA A 402 4.22 23.68 15.31
N ILE A 403 3.16 23.44 14.53
CA ILE A 403 2.39 22.19 14.56
C ILE A 403 3.23 21.01 14.08
N GLY A 404 4.05 21.23 13.04
CA GLY A 404 4.91 20.21 12.45
C GLY A 404 5.96 19.67 13.43
N ARG A 405 6.45 20.50 14.36
CA ARG A 405 7.42 20.11 15.40
C ARG A 405 6.80 19.23 16.49
N ILE A 406 5.54 19.46 16.85
CA ILE A 406 4.81 18.60 17.81
C ILE A 406 4.35 17.30 17.14
N THR A 407 3.88 17.37 15.90
CA THR A 407 3.25 16.23 15.23
C THR A 407 4.23 15.36 14.44
N GLY A 408 5.44 15.85 14.14
CA GLY A 408 6.45 15.13 13.35
C GLY A 408 6.20 15.17 11.84
N HIS A 409 5.57 16.24 11.34
CA HIS A 409 5.42 16.52 9.91
C HIS A 409 6.56 17.38 9.34
N GLY A 410 7.37 18.04 10.19
CA GLY A 410 8.54 18.82 9.76
C GLY A 410 9.77 17.96 9.47
N LYS A 411 10.59 18.34 8.48
CA LYS A 411 11.94 17.77 8.32
C LYS A 411 12.82 18.28 9.47
N PRO A 412 13.49 17.42 10.25
CA PRO A 412 14.45 17.89 11.24
C PRO A 412 15.58 18.66 10.51
N PRO A 413 16.10 19.76 11.08
CA PRO A 413 17.22 20.46 10.48
C PRO A 413 18.41 19.51 10.33
N LYS A 414 19.01 19.47 9.13
CA LYS A 414 20.22 18.68 8.85
C LYS A 414 21.44 19.38 9.47
N SER A 415 21.57 19.36 10.79
CA SER A 415 22.78 19.88 11.47
C SER A 415 23.58 18.75 12.11
N VAL A 416 24.84 18.61 11.69
CA VAL A 416 25.79 17.61 12.21
C VAL A 416 26.32 18.02 13.59
N LEU A 417 26.35 19.32 13.89
CA LEU A 417 26.84 19.91 15.14
C LEU A 417 25.95 19.61 16.36
N ARG A 418 24.69 19.19 16.15
CA ARG A 418 23.68 19.01 17.21
C ARG A 418 23.46 17.56 17.65
N LYS A 419 24.44 16.67 17.44
CA LYS A 419 24.33 15.26 17.86
C LYS A 419 24.47 15.06 19.38
N VAL A 420 25.03 16.05 20.09
CA VAL A 420 25.25 16.03 21.54
C VAL A 420 24.74 17.35 22.09
N TYR A 421 23.54 17.34 22.68
CA TYR A 421 23.05 18.44 23.51
C TYR A 421 23.14 17.99 24.97
N VAL A 422 23.56 18.90 25.84
CA VAL A 422 23.59 18.69 27.30
C VAL A 422 22.58 19.66 27.89
N ASP A 423 21.58 19.14 28.61
CA ASP A 423 20.56 20.00 29.24
C ASP A 423 21.09 20.73 30.47
N ASN A 424 20.24 21.56 31.06
CA ASN A 424 20.56 22.31 32.29
C ASN A 424 20.92 21.41 33.49
N SER A 425 20.73 20.09 33.39
CA SER A 425 21.12 19.11 34.41
C SER A 425 22.48 18.44 34.13
N GLY A 426 23.13 18.76 33.01
CA GLY A 426 24.41 18.15 32.63
C GLY A 426 24.26 16.80 31.91
N LEU A 427 23.04 16.38 31.56
CA LEU A 427 22.78 15.09 30.93
C LEU A 427 22.70 15.20 29.41
N ALA A 428 23.28 14.22 28.72
CA ALA A 428 23.23 14.12 27.27
C ALA A 428 21.80 13.80 26.80
N VAL A 429 21.18 14.73 26.07
CA VAL A 429 19.82 14.61 25.57
C VAL A 429 19.83 14.04 24.15
N PRO A 430 18.93 13.10 23.81
CA PRO A 430 18.83 12.59 22.45
C PRO A 430 18.60 13.72 21.43
N ALA A 431 19.29 13.67 20.28
CA ALA A 431 19.15 14.66 19.20
C ALA A 431 17.71 14.87 18.68
N ALA A 432 16.81 13.92 18.93
CA ALA A 432 15.39 14.02 18.63
C ALA A 432 14.65 15.05 19.50
N VAL A 433 15.18 15.42 20.67
CA VAL A 433 14.51 16.37 21.57
C VAL A 433 14.44 17.77 20.97
N GLN A 434 15.54 18.24 20.37
CA GLN A 434 15.71 19.59 19.82
C GLN A 434 15.27 20.68 20.83
N PRO A 435 15.97 20.80 21.97
CA PRO A 435 15.58 21.64 23.11
C PRO A 435 15.39 23.11 22.76
N GLU A 436 16.11 23.61 21.75
CA GLU A 436 15.94 24.97 21.23
C GLU A 436 14.52 25.24 20.66
N THR A 437 13.79 24.17 20.31
CA THR A 437 12.41 24.27 19.82
C THR A 437 11.37 24.01 20.91
N LEU A 438 11.82 23.69 22.13
CA LEU A 438 10.94 23.31 23.23
C LEU A 438 10.01 24.45 23.67
N PRO A 439 10.46 25.72 23.81
CA PRO A 439 9.57 26.83 24.14
C PRO A 439 8.41 26.96 23.15
N LEU A 440 8.72 26.97 21.84
CA LEU A 440 7.71 27.04 20.78
C LEU A 440 6.71 25.87 20.86
N ARG A 441 7.17 24.64 21.14
CA ARG A 441 6.28 23.48 21.27
C ARG A 441 5.35 23.60 22.48
N VAL A 442 5.86 24.09 23.61
CA VAL A 442 5.06 24.28 24.83
C VAL A 442 4.02 25.37 24.62
N GLU A 443 4.42 26.52 24.06
CA GLU A 443 3.52 27.62 23.72
C GLU A 443 2.44 27.17 22.73
N THR A 444 2.83 26.47 21.66
CA THR A 444 1.88 25.94 20.68
C THR A 444 0.89 24.96 21.30
N LEU A 445 1.36 24.08 22.19
CA LEU A 445 0.50 23.12 22.87
C LEU A 445 -0.45 23.82 23.87
N ALA A 446 -0.02 24.90 24.50
CA ALA A 446 -0.86 25.69 25.41
C ALA A 446 -2.04 26.36 24.68
N MET A 447 -1.92 26.62 23.38
CA MET A 447 -3.02 27.14 22.55
C MET A 447 -4.09 26.08 22.23
N PHE A 448 -3.78 24.80 22.40
CA PHE A 448 -4.71 23.71 22.10
C PHE A 448 -5.63 23.42 23.29
N ASN A 449 -6.89 23.84 23.19
CA ASN A 449 -7.90 23.69 24.25
C ASN A 449 -9.18 22.99 23.76
N PRO A 450 -9.19 21.64 23.64
CA PRO A 450 -10.38 20.89 23.26
C PRO A 450 -11.47 20.97 24.35
N PRO A 451 -12.77 20.87 24.01
CA PRO A 451 -13.90 21.02 24.94
C PRO A 451 -14.15 19.72 25.75
N VAL A 452 -13.11 19.16 26.36
CA VAL A 452 -13.20 17.91 27.12
C VAL A 452 -12.62 18.07 28.52
N THR A 453 -13.28 17.43 29.48
CA THR A 453 -12.75 17.30 30.84
C THR A 453 -12.16 15.90 30.97
N LEU A 454 -10.87 15.83 31.28
CA LEU A 454 -10.21 14.55 31.45
C LEU A 454 -10.54 13.93 32.81
N PRO A 455 -10.77 12.62 32.88
CA PRO A 455 -10.81 11.93 34.17
C PRO A 455 -9.42 11.89 34.81
N SER A 456 -9.38 11.93 36.14
CA SER A 456 -8.16 11.78 36.92
C SER A 456 -7.80 10.31 37.12
N HIS A 457 -6.51 10.01 37.09
CA HIS A 457 -5.95 8.71 37.43
C HIS A 457 -6.12 8.44 38.92
N VAL A 458 -6.57 7.23 39.25
CA VAL A 458 -6.65 6.78 40.64
C VAL A 458 -5.43 5.89 40.91
N PRO A 459 -4.62 6.17 41.95
CA PRO A 459 -3.50 5.31 42.31
C PRO A 459 -3.92 3.85 42.47
N GLY A 460 -3.14 2.94 41.88
CA GLY A 460 -3.42 1.50 41.87
C GLY A 460 -4.46 1.04 40.85
N GLN A 461 -5.10 1.94 40.09
CA GLN A 461 -6.18 1.59 39.13
C GLN A 461 -5.78 0.49 38.14
N PHE A 462 -4.51 0.41 37.74
CA PHE A 462 -4.00 -0.59 36.80
C PHE A 462 -3.04 -1.59 37.46
N GLY A 463 -3.05 -1.70 38.79
CA GLY A 463 -2.12 -2.54 39.55
C GLY A 463 -2.11 -4.00 39.08
N GLU A 464 -3.28 -4.60 38.87
CA GLU A 464 -3.39 -5.99 38.38
C GLU A 464 -2.76 -6.18 36.99
N ASN A 465 -2.99 -5.24 36.07
CA ASN A 465 -2.40 -5.25 34.72
C ASN A 465 -0.86 -5.22 34.80
N LEU A 466 -0.32 -4.32 35.63
CA LEU A 466 1.12 -4.15 35.82
C LEU A 466 1.76 -5.35 36.51
N GLN A 467 1.12 -5.91 37.54
CA GLN A 467 1.60 -7.10 38.25
C GLN A 467 1.64 -8.34 37.35
N ARG A 468 0.57 -8.55 36.54
CA ARG A 468 0.55 -9.62 35.54
C ARG A 468 1.69 -9.47 34.54
N ALA A 469 1.91 -8.26 34.03
CA ALA A 469 3.00 -7.97 33.10
C ALA A 469 4.38 -8.20 33.72
N ALA A 470 4.60 -7.75 34.95
CA ALA A 470 5.86 -7.93 35.67
C ALA A 470 6.17 -9.42 35.90
N THR A 471 5.15 -10.21 36.25
CA THR A 471 5.27 -11.67 36.43
C THR A 471 5.67 -12.36 35.13
N GLU A 472 5.01 -11.99 34.02
CA GLU A 472 5.31 -12.54 32.70
C GLU A 472 6.71 -12.15 32.22
N ALA A 473 7.13 -10.91 32.43
CA ALA A 473 8.48 -10.46 32.09
C ALA A 473 9.55 -11.24 32.86
N LYS A 474 9.33 -11.51 34.16
CA LYS A 474 10.22 -12.35 34.97
C LYS A 474 10.27 -13.79 34.46
N ARG A 475 9.14 -14.35 34.03
CA ARG A 475 9.06 -15.70 33.43
C ARG A 475 9.87 -15.79 32.15
N ILE A 476 9.65 -14.87 31.21
CA ILE A 476 10.39 -14.80 29.93
C ILE A 476 11.89 -14.64 30.17
N ALA A 477 12.29 -13.78 31.12
CA ALA A 477 13.71 -13.58 31.45
C ALA A 477 14.37 -14.84 32.02
N ARG A 478 13.65 -15.63 32.84
CA ARG A 478 14.14 -16.92 33.36
C ARG A 478 14.28 -17.96 32.25
N GLU A 479 13.29 -18.08 31.37
CA GLU A 479 13.33 -18.99 30.21
C GLU A 479 14.50 -18.64 29.27
N ALA A 480 14.71 -17.35 28.98
CA ALA A 480 15.83 -16.89 28.16
C ALA A 480 17.21 -17.20 28.78
N LYS A 481 17.34 -17.08 30.12
CA LYS A 481 18.56 -17.46 30.83
C LYS A 481 18.80 -18.97 30.74
N ARG A 482 17.77 -19.80 30.96
CA ARG A 482 17.89 -21.27 30.88
C ARG A 482 18.33 -21.75 29.49
N ASN A 483 17.78 -21.15 28.44
CA ASN A 483 18.16 -21.49 27.06
C ASN A 483 19.58 -21.07 26.70
N LYS A 484 20.12 -20.02 27.32
CA LYS A 484 21.52 -19.60 27.14
C LYS A 484 22.53 -20.45 27.90
N THR A 485 22.14 -21.11 28.99
CA THR A 485 23.01 -22.02 29.74
C THR A 485 23.02 -23.44 29.14
N SER A 486 22.06 -23.74 28.25
CA SER A 486 21.90 -25.06 27.62
C SER A 486 22.42 -25.12 26.18
N ALA A 487 22.97 -24.02 25.67
CA ALA A 487 23.59 -23.86 24.35
C ALA A 487 25.03 -23.41 24.55
#